data_AF-A0A822CW23-F1
#
_entry.id   AF-A0A822CW23-F1
#
_cell.length_a   1.000
_cell.length_b   1.000
_cell.length_c   1.000
_cell.angle_alpha   90.00
_cell.angle_beta   90.00
_cell.angle_gamma   90.00
#
_symmetry.space_group_name_H-M   'P 1'
#
loop_
_entity.id
_entity.type
_entity.pdbx_description
1 polymer ?
#
loop_
_entity_poly.entity_id
_entity_poly.type
_entity_poly.pdbx_seq_one_letter_code
_entity_poly.pdbx_strand_id
1 'polypeptide(L)' 'ILVNHSFLGNRLLKPIVIPPSPLTSTIRSKYLQQFHLLVDVTKYGFMNGIQAKNILQQTGLSQMLLHQIG' A
#
# COMPACT_ATOMS: atom_id res chain seq x y z
N ILE A 1 21.51 -3.53 10.03
CA ILE A 1 20.91 -3.14 8.73
C ILE A 1 21.49 -4.09 7.69
N LEU A 2 20.68 -5.02 7.15
CA LEU A 2 21.13 -5.92 6.09
C LEU A 2 21.02 -5.19 4.75
N VAL A 3 22.15 -4.99 4.06
CA VAL A 3 22.18 -4.42 2.71
C VAL A 3 22.27 -5.59 1.73
N ASN A 4 21.25 -5.78 0.89
CA ASN A 4 21.21 -6.85 -0.10
C ASN A 4 21.82 -6.31 -1.41
N HIS A 5 22.96 -6.85 -1.83
CA HIS A 5 23.70 -6.40 -3.01
C HIS A 5 23.31 -7.23 -4.24
N SER A 6 22.37 -6.75 -5.04
CA SER A 6 22.08 -7.35 -6.36
C SER A 6 22.98 -6.70 -7.42
N PHE A 7 23.74 -7.49 -8.18
CA PHE A 7 24.60 -7.04 -9.27
C PHE A 7 23.99 -7.40 -10.63
N LEU A 8 23.80 -6.42 -11.52
CA LEU A 8 23.51 -6.64 -12.95
C LEU A 8 24.38 -5.69 -13.79
N GLY A 9 25.54 -6.18 -14.24
CA GLY A 9 26.47 -5.46 -15.12
C GLY A 9 27.14 -4.25 -14.48
N ASN A 10 28.07 -3.62 -15.19
CA ASN A 10 29.00 -2.56 -14.72
C ASN A 10 28.35 -1.24 -14.26
N ARG A 11 27.09 -1.26 -13.80
CA ARG A 11 26.42 -0.16 -13.13
C ARG A 11 26.45 -0.42 -11.63
N LEU A 12 27.15 0.43 -10.89
CA LEU A 12 26.96 0.55 -9.44
C LEU A 12 25.49 0.92 -9.21
N LEU A 13 24.64 -0.08 -9.00
CA LEU A 13 23.27 0.14 -8.56
C LEU A 13 23.40 0.81 -7.20
N LYS A 14 23.10 2.11 -7.14
CA LYS A 14 22.96 2.82 -5.85
C LYS A 14 22.03 1.95 -5.01
N PRO A 15 22.39 1.62 -3.75
CA PRO A 15 21.47 0.93 -2.87
C PRO A 15 20.15 1.70 -2.90
N ILE A 16 19.08 1.02 -3.31
CA ILE A 16 17.75 1.60 -3.20
C ILE A 16 17.50 1.68 -1.69
N VAL A 17 17.77 2.84 -1.10
CA VAL A 17 17.41 3.14 0.28
C VAL A 17 15.90 3.24 0.28
N ILE A 18 15.22 2.12 0.56
CA ILE A 18 13.79 2.11 0.78
C ILE A 18 13.59 2.83 2.12
N PRO A 19 13.00 4.03 2.15
CA PRO A 19 12.74 4.69 3.41
C PRO A 19 11.86 3.77 4.27
N PRO A 20 12.09 3.74 5.60
CA PRO A 20 11.21 2.97 6.47
C PRO A 20 9.78 3.46 6.25
N SER A 21 8.86 2.51 6.04
CA SER A 21 7.45 2.85 5.92
C SER A 21 7.03 3.60 7.19
N PRO A 22 6.31 4.73 7.09
CA PRO A 22 5.79 5.42 8.26
C PRO A 22 4.78 4.56 9.04
N LEU A 23 4.29 3.47 8.45
CA LEU A 23 3.41 2.51 9.09
C LEU A 23 4.22 1.45 9.84
N THR A 24 3.95 1.31 11.13
CA THR A 24 4.49 0.20 11.93
C THR A 24 3.93 -1.13 11.43
N SER A 25 4.64 -2.23 11.71
CA SER A 25 4.21 -3.59 11.33
C SER A 25 2.80 -3.92 11.86
N THR A 26 2.49 -3.53 13.09
CA THR A 26 1.18 -3.73 13.71
C THR A 26 0.06 -2.98 12.96
N ILE A 27 0.30 -1.72 12.60
CA ILE A 27 -0.67 -0.91 11.85
C ILE A 27 -0.87 -1.52 10.45
N ARG A 28 0.22 -1.92 9.79
CA ARG A 28 0.16 -2.60 8.49
C ARG A 28 -0.68 -3.88 8.55
N SER A 29 -0.51 -4.72 9.57
CA SER A 29 -1.29 -5.96 9.73
C SER A 29 -2.78 -5.69 9.89
N LYS A 30 -3.17 -4.66 10.64
CA LYS A 30 -4.59 -4.25 10.79
C LYS A 30 -5.20 -3.86 9.45
N TYR A 31 -4.52 -3.02 8.67
CA TYR A 31 -5.01 -2.61 7.35
C TYR A 31 -5.04 -3.78 6.36
N LEU A 32 -4.10 -4.72 6.41
CA LEU A 32 -4.13 -5.93 5.57
C LEU A 32 -5.29 -6.84 5.91
N GLN A 33 -5.60 -7.04 7.20
CA GLN A 33 -6.78 -7.79 7.60
C GLN A 33 -8.05 -7.15 7.07
N GLN A 34 -8.18 -5.83 7.21
CA GLN A 34 -9.35 -5.11 6.70
C GLN A 34 -9.44 -5.15 5.17
N PHE A 35 -8.30 -5.06 4.47
CA PHE A 35 -8.23 -5.25 3.02
C PHE A 35 -8.72 -6.65 2.61
N HIS A 36 -8.30 -7.71 3.31
CA HIS A 36 -8.74 -9.08 3.02
C HIS A 36 -10.22 -9.33 3.29
N LEU A 37 -10.84 -8.57 4.21
CA LEU A 37 -12.27 -8.65 4.46
C LEU A 37 -13.09 -7.93 3.38
N LEU A 38 -12.54 -6.86 2.81
CA LEU A 38 -13.23 -6.01 1.83
C LEU A 38 -12.99 -6.43 0.37
N VAL A 39 -11.89 -7.12 0.12
CA VAL A 39 -11.51 -7.63 -1.21
C VAL A 39 -11.40 -9.14 -1.12
N ASP A 40 -12.03 -9.83 -2.07
CA ASP A 40 -11.79 -11.26 -2.26
C ASP A 40 -10.34 -11.47 -2.75
N VAL A 41 -9.41 -11.57 -1.80
CA VAL A 41 -7.98 -11.75 -2.05
C VAL A 41 -7.65 -13.06 -2.74
N THR A 42 -8.54 -14.06 -2.66
CA THR A 42 -8.36 -15.33 -3.35
C THR A 42 -8.57 -15.18 -4.86
N LYS A 43 -9.28 -14.12 -5.26
CA LYS A 43 -9.63 -13.81 -6.64
C LYS A 43 -8.84 -12.62 -7.20
N TYR A 44 -8.53 -11.62 -6.37
CA TYR A 44 -7.82 -10.40 -6.77
C TYR A 44 -6.84 -9.92 -5.69
N GLY A 45 -5.55 -9.82 -6.03
CA GLY A 45 -4.51 -9.24 -5.16
C GLY A 45 -4.53 -7.71 -5.07
N PHE A 46 -5.59 -7.07 -5.57
CA PHE A 46 -5.73 -5.61 -5.66
C PHE A 46 -7.20 -5.20 -5.52
N MET A 47 -7.42 -3.98 -5.04
CA MET A 47 -8.73 -3.33 -5.02
C MET A 47 -8.85 -2.41 -6.23
N ASN A 48 -9.97 -2.44 -6.95
CA ASN A 48 -10.19 -1.50 -8.04
C ASN A 48 -10.64 -0.12 -7.52
N GLY A 49 -10.51 0.92 -8.36
CA GLY A 49 -10.82 2.30 -7.96
C GLY A 49 -12.28 2.51 -7.51
N ILE A 50 -13.23 1.79 -8.10
CA ILE A 50 -14.65 1.90 -7.72
C ILE A 50 -14.87 1.33 -6.32
N GLN A 51 -14.29 0.17 -6.02
CA GLN A 51 -14.33 -0.45 -4.69
C GLN A 51 -13.70 0.46 -3.64
N ALA A 52 -12.51 1.01 -3.93
CA ALA A 52 -11.82 1.93 -3.04
C ALA A 52 -12.64 3.19 -2.75
N LYS A 53 -13.22 3.79 -3.80
CA LYS A 53 -14.09 4.97 -3.66
C LYS A 53 -15.31 4.68 -2.77
N ASN A 54 -15.98 3.55 -2.98
CA ASN A 54 -17.16 3.18 -2.19
C ASN A 54 -16.83 2.99 -0.71
N ILE A 55 -15.69 2.37 -0.40
CA ILE A 55 -15.22 2.21 0.99
C ILE A 55 -14.85 3.56 1.59
N LEU A 56 -14.14 4.41 0.84
CA LEU A 56 -13.72 5.73 1.33
C LEU A 56 -14.91 6.67 1.57
N GLN A 57 -15.98 6.57 0.79
CA GLN A 57 -17.21 7.33 1.01
C GLN A 57 -17.90 7.00 2.34
N GLN A 58 -17.69 5.79 2.89
CA GLN A 58 -18.27 5.38 4.17
C GLN A 58 -17.57 6.01 5.38
N THR A 59 -16.40 6.65 5.18
CA THR A 59 -15.64 7.28 6.27
C THR A 59 -16.23 8.61 6.74
N GLY A 60 -17.21 9.16 6.00
CA GLY A 60 -17.80 10.47 6.29
C GLY A 60 -16.91 11.66 5.91
N LEU A 61 -15.74 11.41 5.30
CA LEU A 61 -14.90 12.45 4.73
C LEU A 61 -15.60 13.17 3.57
N SER A 62 -15.35 14.47 3.43
CA SER A 62 -15.92 15.24 2.32
C SER A 62 -15.41 14.73 0.98
N GLN A 63 -16.24 14.83 -0.07
CA GLN A 63 -15.86 14.42 -1.42
C GLN A 63 -14.60 15.15 -1.92
N MET A 64 -14.42 16.41 -1.52
CA MET A 64 -13.23 17.19 -1.83
C MET A 64 -11.97 16.58 -1.20
N LEU A 65 -12.03 16.16 0.07
CA LEU A 65 -10.90 15.50 0.73
C LEU A 65 -10.64 14.11 0.16
N LEU A 66 -11.70 13.35 -0.15
CA LEU A 66 -11.55 12.04 -0.78
C LEU A 66 -10.90 12.12 -2.16
N HIS A 67 -11.18 13.18 -2.92
CA HIS A 67 -10.54 13.43 -4.22
C HIS A 67 -9.05 13.77 -4.11
N GLN A 68 -8.62 14.36 -2.99
CA GLN A 68 -7.19 14.63 -2.76
C GLN A 68 -6.41 13.37 -2.33
N ILE A 69 -7.11 12.35 -1.83
CA ILE A 69 -6.54 11.06 -1.39
C ILE A 69 -6.45 10.05 -2.55
N GLY A 70 -7.36 10.15 -3.54
CA GLY A 70 -7.57 9.15 -4.59
C GLY A 70 -7.13 9.58 -5.99
#